data_AF-A0A4Q4BFI5-F1
#
_entry.id   AF-A0A4Q4BFI5-F1
#
_cell.length_a   1.000
_cell.length_b   1.000
_cell.length_c   1.000
_cell.angle_alpha   90.00
_cell.angle_beta   90.00
_cell.angle_gamma   90.00
#
_symmetry.space_group_name_H-M   'P 1'
#
loop_
_entity.id
_entity.type
_entity.pdbx_description
1 polymer ?
#
loop_
_entity_poly.entity_id
_entity_poly.type
_entity_poly.pdbx_seq_one_letter_code
_entity_poly.pdbx_strand_id
1 'polypeptide(L)' 'SSLVAPVTIGAGAMVGSGSVITTDVAPGDLALSRAPQTAKAGWAAKFMEMMRAKKARG' A
#
# COMPACT_ATOMS: atom_id res chain seq x y z
N SER A 1 3.70 8.58 0.39
CA SER A 1 2.40 8.51 -0.30
C SER A 1 2.66 8.54 -1.80
N SER A 2 1.67 8.17 -2.61
CA SER A 2 1.70 8.29 -4.07
C SER A 2 0.44 9.02 -4.53
N LEU A 3 0.59 9.98 -5.45
CA LEU A 3 -0.51 10.74 -6.02
C LEU A 3 -0.64 10.35 -7.49
N VAL A 4 -1.80 9.84 -7.89
CA VAL A 4 -2.08 9.48 -9.29
C VAL A 4 -2.82 10.64 -9.93
N ALA A 5 -2.16 11.33 -10.84
CA ALA A 5 -2.75 12.46 -11.54
C ALA A 5 -3.84 12.01 -12.54
N PRO A 6 -4.84 12.86 -12.82
CA PRO A 6 -5.11 14.15 -12.14
C PRO A 6 -5.78 13.95 -10.77
N VAL A 7 -5.35 14.73 -9.77
CA VAL A 7 -5.95 14.77 -8.43
C VAL A 7 -5.68 16.14 -7.78
N THR A 8 -6.65 16.66 -7.04
CA THR A 8 -6.56 17.89 -6.24
C THR A 8 -6.49 17.57 -4.75
N ILE A 9 -5.53 18.19 -4.06
CA ILE A 9 -5.42 18.13 -2.60
C ILE A 9 -5.78 19.50 -2.03
N GLY A 10 -6.86 19.54 -1.26
CA GLY A 10 -7.34 20.78 -0.64
C GLY A 10 -6.36 21.36 0.39
N ALA A 11 -6.46 22.66 0.64
CA ALA A 11 -5.62 23.34 1.62
C ALA A 11 -5.79 22.70 3.02
N GLY A 12 -4.68 22.45 3.71
CA GLY A 12 -4.69 21.85 5.05
C GLY A 12 -5.08 20.37 5.10
N ALA A 13 -5.31 19.71 3.95
CA ALA A 13 -5.56 18.27 3.92
C ALA A 13 -4.30 17.47 4.31
N MET A 14 -4.51 16.30 4.89
CA MET A 14 -3.45 15.36 5.28
C MET A 14 -3.56 14.05 4.51
N VAL A 15 -2.44 13.54 4.01
CA VAL A 15 -2.38 12.23 3.36
C VAL A 15 -1.57 11.28 4.23
N GLY A 16 -2.18 10.19 4.68
CA GLY A 16 -1.49 9.21 5.51
C GLY A 16 -0.35 8.52 4.78
N SER A 17 0.72 8.17 5.53
CA SER A 17 1.87 7.45 4.99
C SER A 17 1.46 6.14 4.32
N GLY A 18 2.12 5.82 3.21
CA GLY A 18 1.81 4.63 2.40
C GLY A 18 0.52 4.71 1.58
N SER A 19 -0.28 5.79 1.68
CA SER A 19 -1.51 5.90 0.90
C SER A 19 -1.23 6.18 -0.59
N VAL A 20 -2.03 5.53 -1.44
CA VAL A 20 -2.15 5.86 -2.87
C VAL A 20 -3.47 6.59 -3.07
N ILE A 21 -3.41 7.85 -3.48
CA ILE A 21 -4.58 8.72 -3.67
C ILE A 21 -4.89 8.82 -5.16
N THR A 22 -6.12 8.44 -5.53
CA THR A 22 -6.63 8.42 -6.92
C THR A 22 -7.88 9.28 -7.11
N THR A 23 -8.34 9.95 -6.05
CA THR A 23 -9.52 10.84 -6.04
C THR A 23 -9.20 12.09 -5.22
N ASP A 24 -9.89 13.18 -5.51
CA ASP A 24 -9.70 14.45 -4.81
C ASP A 24 -9.87 14.31 -3.29
N VAL A 25 -9.09 15.11 -2.55
CA VAL A 25 -9.15 15.20 -1.09
C VAL A 25 -9.59 16.61 -0.72
N ALA A 26 -10.68 16.75 0.02
CA ALA A 26 -11.21 18.06 0.39
C ALA A 26 -10.28 18.80 1.37
N PRO A 27 -10.36 20.14 1.47
CA PRO A 27 -9.57 20.92 2.42
C PRO A 27 -9.78 20.45 3.86
N GLY A 28 -8.69 20.28 4.62
CA GLY A 28 -8.72 19.83 6.01
C GLY A 28 -8.96 18.33 6.23
N ASP A 29 -9.28 17.56 5.19
CA ASP A 29 -9.56 16.13 5.34
C ASP A 29 -8.30 15.29 5.53
N LEU A 30 -8.46 14.17 6.24
CA LEU A 30 -7.47 13.09 6.30
C LEU A 30 -7.82 12.02 5.25
N ALA A 31 -6.98 11.87 4.23
CA ALA A 31 -7.08 10.80 3.25
C ALA A 31 -6.20 9.59 3.63
N LEU A 32 -6.82 8.42 3.73
CA LEU A 32 -6.18 7.14 4.01
C LEU A 32 -6.60 6.12 2.96
N SER A 33 -5.61 5.52 2.29
CA SER A 33 -5.84 4.39 1.38
C SER A 33 -4.89 3.27 1.80
N ARG A 34 -5.39 2.34 2.63
CA ARG A 34 -4.67 1.15 3.07
C ARG A 34 -5.64 0.02 3.43
N ALA A 35 -5.23 -1.21 3.19
CA ALA A 35 -5.90 -2.36 3.79
C ALA A 35 -5.65 -2.39 5.31
N PRO A 36 -6.56 -2.98 6.13
CA PRO A 36 -6.24 -3.33 7.50
C PRO A 36 -4.97 -4.18 7.57
N GLN A 37 -4.10 -3.88 8.53
CA GLN A 37 -2.89 -4.67 8.71
C GLN A 37 -3.28 -6.08 9.18
N THR A 38 -2.81 -7.10 8.45
CA THR A 38 -2.94 -8.50 8.85
C THR A 38 -1.56 -9.15 8.90
N ALA A 39 -1.31 -9.95 9.93
CA ALA A 39 -0.07 -10.68 10.08
C ALA A 39 -0.30 -12.17 9.75
N LYS A 40 0.39 -12.69 8.73
CA LYS A 40 0.40 -14.11 8.38
C LYS A 40 1.71 -14.75 8.83
N ALA A 41 1.76 -15.23 10.06
CA ALA A 41 2.96 -15.79 10.66
C ALA A 41 3.58 -16.90 9.79
N GLY A 42 4.88 -16.78 9.50
CA GLY A 42 5.64 -17.76 8.72
C GLY A 42 5.32 -17.83 7.22
N TRP A 43 4.38 -17.04 6.69
CA TRP A 43 3.97 -17.14 5.28
C TRP A 43 5.13 -16.85 4.30
N ALA A 44 5.89 -15.78 4.54
CA ALA A 44 7.02 -15.40 3.69
C ALA A 44 8.12 -16.48 3.69
N ALA A 45 8.41 -17.10 4.84
CA ALA A 45 9.39 -18.17 4.94
C ALA A 45 8.98 -19.39 4.09
N LYS A 46 7.72 -19.83 4.22
CA LYS A 46 7.14 -20.93 3.43
C LYS A 46 7.18 -20.64 1.93
N PHE A 47 6.85 -19.40 1.54
CA PHE A 47 6.90 -19.00 0.14
C PHE A 47 8.33 -19.06 -0.43
N MET A 48 9.31 -18.54 0.30
CA MET A 48 10.71 -18.52 -0.13
C MET A 48 11.30 -19.93 -0.26
N GLU A 49 10.98 -20.82 0.68
CA GLU A 49 11.37 -22.23 0.60
C GLU A 49 10.82 -22.89 -0.67
N MET A 50 9.54 -22.69 -0.95
CA MET A 50 8.89 -23.23 -2.14
C MET A 50 9.52 -22.71 -3.44
N MET A 51 9.78 -21.41 -3.53
CA MET A 51 10.39 -20.80 -4.72
C MET A 51 11.84 -21.28 -4.94
N ARG A 52 12.63 -21.44 -3.86
CA ARG A 52 13.98 -22.02 -3.94
C ARG A 52 13.94 -23.47 -4.43
N ALA A 53 13.04 -24.28 -3.88
CA ALA A 53 12.85 -25.66 -4.32
C ALA A 53 12.38 -25.75 -5.77
N LYS A 54 11.60 -24.78 -6.27
CA LYS A 54 11.21 -24.71 -7.69
C LYS A 54 12.40 -24.34 -8.59
N LYS A 55 13.20 -23.34 -8.18
CA LYS A 55 14.41 -22.93 -8.91
C LYS A 55 15.45 -24.05 -8.99
N ALA A 56 15.59 -24.89 -7.96
CA ALA A 56 16.53 -26.01 -7.96
C ALA A 56 16.10 -27.20 -8.84
N ARG A 57 14.83 -27.21 -9.28
CA ARG A 57 14.25 -28.27 -10.12
C ARG A 57 14.22 -27.93 -11.62
N GLY A 58 14.53 -26.69 -11.99
CA GLY A 58 14.65 -26.23 -13.38
C GLY A 58 16.08 -25.81 -13.68
#